data_AF-A0A3C0T3W7-F1
#
_entry.id   AF-A0A3C0T3W7-F1
#
_cell.length_a   1.000
_cell.length_b   1.000
_cell.length_c   1.000
_cell.angle_alpha   90.00
_cell.angle_beta   90.00
_cell.angle_gamma   90.00
#
_symmetry.space_group_name_H-M   'P 1'
#
loop_
_entity.id
_entity.type
_entity.pdbx_description
1 polymer ?
#
loop_
_entity_poly.entity_id
_entity_poly.type
_entity_poly.pdbx_seq_one_letter_code
_entity_poly.pdbx_strand_id
1 'polypeptide(L)'
;MYYDKIADLMLFSIDFKEGDKLIVTLNHDCREAVKNLVYKAYEEGAAFVALRYMDDFVNAAAIRAGKNSVDYPDYYEAFLRETCEPGWKSVNYSSFTEGDVYGKLDKEISTRFFKQYQDIIKYRREKILSGAIAWTLTFIPTAYSAVKVFPDLSEDEAVAAYWKEVIRIMRLDLDDPVLFWKEKFRKDAERSKYLTGLAPEYIEFKGPGTDLKVGINPHV
;
A
#
# COMPACT_ATOMS: atom_id res chain seq x y z
N MET A 1 17.25 7.10 -9.96
CA MET A 1 15.94 6.43 -9.74
C MET A 1 14.91 7.48 -9.39
N TYR A 2 13.63 7.29 -9.73
CA TYR A 2 12.56 8.29 -9.59
C TYR A 2 11.98 8.42 -8.16
N TYR A 3 12.78 8.14 -7.12
CA TYR A 3 12.29 8.09 -5.74
C TYR A 3 11.78 9.44 -5.23
N ASP A 4 12.38 10.56 -5.64
CA ASP A 4 11.89 11.89 -5.28
C ASP A 4 10.46 12.12 -5.78
N LYS A 5 10.21 11.80 -7.06
CA LYS A 5 8.87 11.92 -7.65
C LYS A 5 7.86 10.93 -7.04
N ILE A 6 8.31 9.73 -6.66
CA ILE A 6 7.46 8.78 -5.93
C ILE A 6 7.08 9.37 -4.58
N ALA A 7 8.03 9.96 -3.85
CA ALA A 7 7.77 10.63 -2.58
C ALA A 7 6.77 11.79 -2.74
N ASP A 8 6.93 12.64 -3.75
CA ASP A 8 5.99 13.72 -4.06
C ASP A 8 4.56 13.18 -4.28
N LEU A 9 4.43 12.10 -5.07
CA LEU A 9 3.14 11.46 -5.29
C LEU A 9 2.55 10.85 -4.01
N MET A 10 3.37 10.24 -3.16
CA MET A 10 2.91 9.66 -1.91
C MET A 10 2.38 10.74 -0.97
N LEU A 11 3.11 11.85 -0.76
CA LEU A 11 2.68 12.97 0.07
C LEU A 11 1.42 13.65 -0.49
N PHE A 12 1.38 13.88 -1.81
CA PHE A 12 0.19 14.38 -2.49
C PHE A 12 -1.03 13.48 -2.27
N SER A 13 -0.87 12.15 -2.39
CA SER A 13 -1.99 11.21 -2.32
C SER A 13 -2.66 11.11 -0.94
N ILE A 14 -1.96 11.51 0.13
CA ILE A 14 -2.50 11.54 1.49
C ILE A 14 -2.90 12.95 1.94
N ASP A 15 -2.86 13.91 1.01
CA ASP A 15 -3.07 15.34 1.30
C ASP A 15 -2.23 15.79 2.49
N PHE A 16 -0.92 15.55 2.42
CA PHE A 16 0.02 15.91 3.47
C PHE A 16 0.06 17.44 3.68
N LYS A 17 0.19 17.87 4.94
CA LYS A 17 0.25 19.26 5.37
C LYS A 17 1.32 19.46 6.43
N GLU A 18 1.81 20.70 6.54
CA GLU A 18 2.64 21.13 7.65
C GLU A 18 1.98 20.79 9.00
N GLY A 19 2.75 20.22 9.92
CA GLY A 19 2.29 19.76 11.23
C GLY A 19 1.73 18.33 11.26
N ASP A 20 1.52 17.68 10.11
CA ASP A 20 1.10 16.27 10.07
C ASP A 20 2.18 15.34 10.64
N LYS A 21 1.74 14.22 11.21
CA LYS A 21 2.57 13.08 11.59
C LYS A 21 2.41 11.98 10.55
N LEU A 22 3.48 11.24 10.26
CA LEU A 22 3.48 10.21 9.22
C LEU A 22 3.92 8.87 9.80
N ILE A 23 3.11 7.82 9.61
CA ILE A 23 3.54 6.43 9.78
C ILE A 23 3.87 5.85 8.40
N VAL A 24 5.12 5.42 8.23
CA VAL A 24 5.59 4.75 7.01
C VAL A 24 5.84 3.29 7.32
N THR A 25 5.00 2.41 6.78
CA THR A 25 5.27 0.97 6.79
C THR A 25 6.10 0.62 5.57
N LEU A 26 7.15 -0.18 5.74
CA LEU A 26 8.02 -0.56 4.63
C LEU A 26 8.57 -1.98 4.75
N ASN A 27 8.73 -2.65 3.61
CA ASN A 27 9.65 -3.79 3.51
C ASN A 27 11.11 -3.32 3.64
N HIS A 28 12.01 -4.19 4.10
CA HIS A 28 13.39 -3.82 4.44
C HIS A 28 14.18 -3.22 3.26
N ASP A 29 13.92 -3.70 2.05
CA ASP A 29 14.55 -3.30 0.79
C ASP A 29 13.98 -2.01 0.20
N CYS A 30 12.84 -1.51 0.71
CA CYS A 30 12.27 -0.23 0.32
C CYS A 30 12.99 0.99 0.97
N ARG A 31 14.01 0.76 1.81
CA ARG A 31 14.63 1.81 2.64
C ARG A 31 15.13 3.01 1.84
N GLU A 32 15.76 2.79 0.68
CA GLU A 32 16.29 3.88 -0.13
C GLU A 32 15.17 4.73 -0.76
N ALA A 33 14.05 4.13 -1.15
CA ALA A 33 12.88 4.87 -1.60
C ALA A 33 12.27 5.70 -0.46
N VAL A 34 12.11 5.08 0.72
CA VAL A 34 11.54 5.73 1.91
C VAL A 34 12.38 6.91 2.42
N LYS A 35 13.71 6.87 2.31
CA LYS A 35 14.56 8.01 2.68
C LYS A 35 14.12 9.31 2.00
N ASN A 36 13.82 9.26 0.70
CA ASN A 36 13.37 10.43 -0.05
C ASN A 36 12.01 10.95 0.44
N LEU A 37 11.09 10.05 0.79
CA LEU A 37 9.82 10.42 1.43
C LEU A 37 10.05 11.12 2.77
N VAL A 38 10.91 10.56 3.62
CA VAL A 38 11.19 11.12 4.95
C VAL A 38 11.79 12.52 4.84
N TYR A 39 12.77 12.71 3.94
CA TYR A 39 13.36 14.03 3.71
C TYR A 39 12.30 15.05 3.28
N LYS A 40 11.51 14.73 2.25
CA LYS A 40 10.46 15.61 1.75
C LYS A 40 9.38 15.89 2.78
N ALA A 41 8.95 14.89 3.55
CA ALA A 41 7.97 15.08 4.60
C ALA A 41 8.45 16.11 5.64
N TYR A 42 9.72 16.04 6.06
CA TYR A 42 10.29 17.03 6.99
C TYR A 42 10.53 18.39 6.35
N GLU A 43 10.91 18.45 5.07
CA GLU A 43 10.99 19.71 4.31
C GLU A 43 9.62 20.40 4.20
N GLU A 44 8.52 19.64 4.11
CA GLU A 44 7.13 20.10 4.12
C GLU A 44 6.57 20.32 5.54
N GLY A 45 7.38 20.18 6.59
CA GLY A 45 7.01 20.51 7.95
C GLY A 45 6.35 19.38 8.75
N ALA A 46 6.68 18.11 8.47
CA ALA A 46 6.25 16.99 9.30
C ALA A 46 6.60 17.21 10.78
N ALA A 47 5.61 17.04 11.66
CA ALA A 47 5.84 17.06 13.10
C ALA A 47 6.60 15.82 13.57
N PHE A 48 6.33 14.66 12.95
CA PHE A 48 6.98 13.41 13.29
C PHE A 48 6.84 12.38 12.16
N VAL A 49 7.88 11.61 11.88
CA VAL A 49 7.84 10.47 10.97
C VAL A 49 8.25 9.20 11.69
N ALA A 50 7.36 8.22 11.74
CA ALA A 50 7.57 6.92 12.33
C ALA A 50 7.79 5.87 11.23
N LEU A 51 8.80 5.01 11.38
CA LEU A 51 9.05 3.90 10.47
C LEU A 51 8.61 2.57 11.11
N ARG A 52 7.87 1.77 10.37
CA ARG A 52 7.49 0.41 10.75
C ARG A 52 7.96 -0.58 9.69
N TYR A 53 9.04 -1.29 10.00
CA TYR A 53 9.55 -2.35 9.13
C TYR A 53 8.66 -3.59 9.20
N MET A 54 8.27 -4.09 8.04
CA MET A 54 7.66 -5.40 7.86
C MET A 54 8.65 -6.31 7.16
N ASP A 55 8.81 -7.52 7.69
CA ASP A 55 9.66 -8.52 7.10
C ASP A 55 8.94 -9.87 7.13
N ASP A 56 8.64 -10.39 5.94
CA ASP A 56 7.97 -11.66 5.77
C ASP A 56 8.82 -12.83 6.26
N PHE A 57 10.15 -12.69 6.25
CA PHE A 57 11.07 -13.68 6.80
C PHE A 57 10.80 -13.93 8.28
N VAL A 58 10.55 -12.89 9.07
CA VAL A 58 10.33 -13.01 10.52
C VAL A 58 9.08 -13.83 10.82
N ASN A 59 7.98 -13.53 10.12
CA ASN A 59 6.72 -14.27 10.26
C ASN A 59 6.88 -15.71 9.77
N ALA A 60 7.50 -15.92 8.61
CA ALA A 60 7.72 -17.24 8.04
C ALA A 60 8.63 -18.10 8.93
N ALA A 61 9.65 -17.53 9.56
CA ALA A 61 10.53 -18.23 10.49
C ALA A 61 9.77 -18.70 11.73
N ALA A 62 8.90 -17.86 12.31
CA ALA A 62 8.08 -18.23 13.45
C ALA A 62 7.10 -19.37 13.11
N ILE A 63 6.39 -19.25 11.98
CA ILE A 63 5.48 -20.29 11.48
C ILE A 63 6.23 -21.60 11.22
N ARG A 64 7.41 -21.54 10.59
CA ARG A 64 8.27 -22.71 10.33
C ARG A 64 8.72 -23.41 11.62
N ALA A 65 8.92 -22.65 12.70
CA ALA A 65 9.20 -23.18 14.04
C ALA A 65 7.94 -23.73 14.75
N GLY A 66 6.79 -23.79 14.08
CA GLY A 66 5.54 -24.31 14.62
C GLY A 66 4.77 -23.29 15.49
N LYS A 67 5.19 -22.02 15.52
CA LYS A 67 4.42 -20.98 16.22
C LYS A 67 3.14 -20.71 15.47
N ASN A 68 2.01 -20.93 16.13
CA ASN A 68 0.67 -20.68 15.61
C ASN A 68 0.03 -19.43 16.23
N SER A 69 0.81 -18.65 16.97
CA SER A 69 0.45 -17.42 17.67
C SER A 69 1.67 -16.50 17.79
N VAL A 70 1.42 -15.20 17.94
CA VAL A 70 2.39 -14.17 18.27
C VAL A 70 1.91 -13.46 19.53
N ASP A 71 2.77 -13.44 20.54
CA ASP A 71 2.55 -12.64 21.73
C ASP A 71 3.08 -11.23 21.46
N TYR A 72 2.20 -10.34 21.01
CA TYR A 72 2.58 -8.97 20.71
C TYR A 72 2.67 -8.17 22.01
N PRO A 73 3.78 -7.45 22.23
CA PRO A 73 3.93 -6.62 23.42
C PRO A 73 2.93 -5.45 23.37
N ASP A 74 2.44 -5.03 24.54
CA ASP A 74 1.41 -3.98 24.66
C ASP A 74 1.74 -2.68 23.90
N TYR A 75 3.02 -2.30 23.86
CA TYR A 75 3.47 -1.10 23.16
C TYR A 75 3.15 -1.15 21.66
N TYR A 76 3.08 -2.35 21.08
CA TYR A 76 2.86 -2.53 19.65
C TYR A 76 1.44 -2.15 19.26
N GLU A 77 0.44 -2.62 20.01
CA GLU A 77 -0.96 -2.20 19.80
C GLU A 77 -1.13 -0.72 20.13
N ALA A 78 -0.54 -0.24 21.23
CA ALA A 78 -0.60 1.16 21.62
C ALA A 78 -0.04 2.08 20.52
N PHE A 79 1.08 1.71 19.91
CA PHE A 79 1.68 2.45 18.80
C PHE A 79 0.78 2.45 17.55
N LEU A 80 0.21 1.30 17.18
CA LEU A 80 -0.72 1.23 16.04
C LEU A 80 -1.98 2.06 16.28
N ARG A 81 -2.48 2.13 17.51
CA ARG A 81 -3.61 2.99 17.89
C ARG A 81 -3.26 4.47 17.82
N GLU A 82 -2.12 4.87 18.40
CA GLU A 82 -1.61 6.26 18.32
C GLU A 82 -1.53 6.75 16.87
N THR A 83 -1.02 5.91 15.97
CA THR A 83 -0.90 6.23 14.53
C THR A 83 -2.24 6.28 13.77
N CYS A 84 -3.36 6.20 14.48
CA CYS A 84 -4.71 6.39 13.97
C CYS A 84 -5.39 7.66 14.50
N GLU A 85 -4.74 8.39 15.41
CA GLU A 85 -5.27 9.61 16.00
C GLU A 85 -5.21 10.79 15.00
N PRO A 86 -6.02 11.84 15.20
CA PRO A 86 -6.03 13.01 14.31
C PRO A 86 -4.63 13.60 14.07
N GLY A 87 -4.37 14.00 12.83
CA GLY A 87 -3.05 14.50 12.39
C GLY A 87 -2.08 13.40 11.94
N TRP A 88 -2.39 12.12 12.11
CA TRP A 88 -1.62 11.03 11.52
C TRP A 88 -2.05 10.71 10.08
N LYS A 89 -1.05 10.44 9.24
CA LYS A 89 -1.19 9.97 7.85
C LYS A 89 -0.44 8.66 7.67
N SER A 90 -0.83 7.83 6.71
CA SER A 90 -0.22 6.50 6.50
C SER A 90 0.32 6.30 5.09
N VAL A 91 1.57 5.88 4.96
CA VAL A 91 2.16 5.49 3.67
C VAL A 91 2.75 4.09 3.79
N ASN A 92 2.55 3.25 2.78
CA ASN A 92 3.11 1.89 2.74
C ASN A 92 4.00 1.72 1.51
N TYR A 93 5.25 1.32 1.72
CA TYR A 93 6.18 0.94 0.66
C TYR A 93 6.38 -0.56 0.68
N SER A 94 5.71 -1.26 -0.21
CA SER A 94 5.75 -2.71 -0.27
C SER A 94 6.71 -3.20 -1.34
N SER A 95 7.28 -4.37 -1.10
CA SER A 95 8.11 -5.11 -2.06
C SER A 95 7.80 -6.61 -1.93
N PHE A 96 8.33 -7.41 -2.85
CA PHE A 96 8.22 -8.88 -2.77
C PHE A 96 9.60 -9.55 -2.79
N THR A 97 10.59 -8.95 -2.13
CA THR A 97 11.98 -9.46 -2.12
C THR A 97 12.11 -10.84 -1.47
N GLU A 98 11.35 -11.13 -0.42
CA GLU A 98 11.34 -12.45 0.25
C GLU A 98 10.68 -13.56 -0.59
N GLY A 99 10.06 -13.17 -1.69
CA GLY A 99 9.44 -14.08 -2.63
C GLY A 99 8.38 -14.99 -2.05
N ASP A 100 8.51 -16.31 -2.26
CA ASP A 100 7.54 -17.30 -1.76
C ASP A 100 8.00 -17.92 -0.44
N VAL A 101 8.39 -17.07 0.51
CA VAL A 101 8.90 -17.49 1.82
C VAL A 101 7.88 -18.33 2.62
N TYR A 102 6.59 -18.20 2.28
CA TYR A 102 5.49 -18.96 2.87
C TYR A 102 5.11 -20.24 2.09
N GLY A 103 5.62 -20.47 0.87
CA GLY A 103 5.12 -21.44 -0.12
C GLY A 103 5.14 -22.92 0.26
N LYS A 104 5.72 -23.27 1.41
CA LYS A 104 5.79 -24.65 1.93
C LYS A 104 5.48 -24.74 3.42
N LEU A 105 4.91 -23.69 4.00
CA LEU A 105 4.55 -23.68 5.40
C LEU A 105 3.19 -24.34 5.62
N ASP A 106 3.01 -24.88 6.82
CA ASP A 106 1.75 -25.49 7.25
C ASP A 106 0.62 -24.44 7.23
N LYS A 107 -0.47 -24.74 6.53
CA LYS A 107 -1.56 -23.79 6.27
C LYS A 107 -2.36 -23.48 7.52
N GLU A 108 -2.60 -24.48 8.36
CA GLU A 108 -3.35 -24.36 9.60
C GLU A 108 -2.57 -23.54 10.64
N ILE A 109 -1.26 -23.76 10.77
CA ILE A 109 -0.37 -22.95 11.61
C ILE A 109 -0.30 -21.52 11.09
N SER A 110 -0.10 -21.33 9.78
CA SER A 110 -0.07 -20.00 9.16
C SER A 110 -1.37 -19.23 9.40
N THR A 111 -2.51 -19.89 9.21
CA THR A 111 -3.84 -19.28 9.43
C THR A 111 -4.02 -18.82 10.87
N ARG A 112 -3.66 -19.67 11.85
CA ARG A 112 -3.75 -19.31 13.27
C ARG A 112 -2.79 -18.18 13.64
N PHE A 113 -1.57 -18.22 13.12
CA PHE A 113 -0.55 -17.20 13.35
C PHE A 113 -1.02 -15.82 12.90
N PHE A 114 -1.55 -15.71 11.68
CA PHE A 114 -2.02 -14.43 11.13
C PHE A 114 -3.34 -13.96 11.72
N LYS A 115 -4.17 -14.84 12.29
CA LYS A 115 -5.44 -14.45 12.92
C LYS A 115 -5.21 -13.46 14.07
N GLN A 116 -4.20 -13.69 14.90
CA GLN A 116 -3.91 -12.79 16.02
C GLN A 116 -3.42 -11.42 15.56
N TYR A 117 -2.65 -11.36 14.46
CA TYR A 117 -2.29 -10.09 13.85
C TYR A 117 -3.53 -9.32 13.37
N GLN A 118 -4.54 -10.01 12.82
CA GLN A 118 -5.81 -9.37 12.42
C GLN A 118 -6.55 -8.74 13.61
N ASP A 119 -6.53 -9.40 14.77
CA ASP A 119 -7.17 -8.87 15.98
C ASP A 119 -6.48 -7.58 16.45
N ILE A 120 -5.16 -7.52 16.41
CA ILE A 120 -4.37 -6.35 16.82
C ILE A 120 -4.54 -5.17 15.86
N ILE A 121 -4.57 -5.42 14.56
CA ILE A 121 -4.75 -4.35 13.57
C ILE A 121 -6.22 -3.97 13.37
N LYS A 122 -7.18 -4.63 14.03
CA LYS A 122 -8.61 -4.43 13.79
C LYS A 122 -9.02 -2.98 13.88
N TYR A 123 -8.64 -2.29 14.96
CA TYR A 123 -8.94 -0.87 15.15
C TYR A 123 -8.38 -0.01 14.02
N ARG A 124 -7.11 -0.22 13.65
CA ARG A 124 -6.47 0.49 12.54
C ARG A 124 -7.18 0.23 11.21
N ARG A 125 -7.56 -1.03 10.95
CA ARG A 125 -8.28 -1.43 9.74
C ARG A 125 -9.64 -0.73 9.66
N GLU A 126 -10.39 -0.66 10.76
CA GLU A 126 -11.66 0.07 10.81
C GLU A 126 -11.48 1.56 10.46
N LYS A 127 -10.45 2.21 11.01
CA LYS A 127 -10.12 3.61 10.70
C LYS A 127 -9.71 3.85 9.25
N ILE A 128 -8.96 2.92 8.66
CA ILE A 128 -8.60 2.96 7.24
C ILE A 128 -9.84 2.82 6.36
N LEU A 129 -10.70 1.83 6.65
CA LEU A 129 -11.91 1.57 5.86
C LEU A 129 -12.96 2.68 5.98
N SER A 130 -13.02 3.36 7.12
CA SER A 130 -13.91 4.51 7.31
C SER A 130 -13.36 5.82 6.72
N GLY A 131 -12.15 5.81 6.16
CA GLY A 131 -11.48 7.02 5.67
C GLY A 131 -11.03 7.99 6.77
N ALA A 132 -10.95 7.54 8.03
CA ALA A 132 -10.53 8.39 9.15
C ALA A 132 -9.03 8.72 9.12
N ILE A 133 -8.24 7.92 8.40
CA ILE A 133 -6.80 8.14 8.19
C ILE A 133 -6.59 8.23 6.68
N ALA A 134 -5.99 9.32 6.20
CA ALA A 134 -5.55 9.40 4.82
C ALA A 134 -4.36 8.45 4.63
N TRP A 135 -4.48 7.54 3.67
CA TRP A 135 -3.52 6.47 3.48
C TRP A 135 -3.24 6.22 2.00
N THR A 136 -2.04 5.74 1.72
CA THR A 136 -1.62 5.33 0.38
C THR A 136 -0.65 4.16 0.45
N LEU A 137 -0.37 3.54 -0.69
CA LEU A 137 0.68 2.55 -0.83
C LEU A 137 1.36 2.65 -2.20
N THR A 138 2.59 2.18 -2.28
CA THR A 138 3.31 1.97 -3.53
C THR A 138 4.12 0.69 -3.47
N PHE A 139 4.44 0.15 -4.64
CA PHE A 139 5.25 -1.05 -4.79
C PHE A 139 6.60 -0.69 -5.41
N ILE A 140 7.69 -1.19 -4.81
CA ILE A 140 9.03 -1.05 -5.36
C ILE A 140 9.41 -2.36 -6.07
N PRO A 141 9.75 -2.31 -7.37
CA PRO A 141 10.23 -3.48 -8.10
C PRO A 141 11.46 -4.11 -7.44
N THR A 142 11.48 -5.44 -7.44
CA THR A 142 12.56 -6.27 -6.91
C THR A 142 12.97 -7.28 -7.98
N ALA A 143 14.19 -7.82 -7.92
CA ALA A 143 14.63 -8.88 -8.84
C ALA A 143 13.63 -10.06 -8.87
N TYR A 144 13.24 -10.53 -7.69
CA TYR A 144 12.28 -11.64 -7.56
C TYR A 144 10.93 -11.35 -8.24
N SER A 145 10.34 -10.19 -7.96
CA SER A 145 9.04 -9.82 -8.55
C SER A 145 9.15 -9.54 -10.04
N ALA A 146 10.26 -8.96 -10.48
CA ALA A 146 10.53 -8.67 -11.89
C ALA A 146 10.59 -9.95 -12.73
N VAL A 147 11.35 -10.96 -12.30
CA VAL A 147 11.45 -12.26 -13.02
C VAL A 147 10.11 -12.98 -13.06
N LYS A 148 9.25 -12.81 -12.06
CA LYS A 148 7.88 -13.36 -12.10
C LYS A 148 6.98 -12.67 -13.12
N VAL A 149 7.12 -11.37 -13.30
CA VAL A 149 6.34 -10.60 -14.27
C VAL A 149 6.89 -10.78 -15.69
N PHE A 150 8.20 -10.90 -15.83
CA PHE A 150 8.92 -11.04 -17.11
C PHE A 150 9.80 -12.30 -17.11
N PRO A 151 9.19 -13.51 -17.16
CA PRO A 151 9.91 -14.76 -17.01
C PRO A 151 10.89 -15.09 -18.15
N ASP A 152 10.72 -14.45 -19.31
CA ASP A 152 11.52 -14.70 -20.51
C ASP A 152 12.75 -13.78 -20.63
N LEU A 153 12.98 -12.88 -19.66
CA LEU A 153 14.10 -11.94 -19.64
C LEU A 153 15.16 -12.37 -18.62
N SER A 154 16.40 -11.91 -18.80
CA SER A 154 17.40 -11.98 -17.73
C SER A 154 16.96 -11.13 -16.53
N GLU A 155 17.50 -11.40 -15.33
CA GLU A 155 17.11 -10.67 -14.12
C GLU A 155 17.26 -9.15 -14.25
N ASP A 156 18.39 -8.67 -14.78
CA ASP A 156 18.64 -7.23 -14.98
C ASP A 156 17.66 -6.63 -16.00
N GLU A 157 17.38 -7.32 -17.09
CA GLU A 157 16.42 -6.90 -18.12
C GLU A 157 14.98 -6.90 -17.56
N ALA A 158 14.62 -7.89 -16.76
CA ALA A 158 13.33 -7.98 -16.10
C ALA A 158 13.13 -6.82 -15.13
N VAL A 159 14.14 -6.50 -14.30
CA VAL A 159 14.10 -5.36 -13.38
C VAL A 159 13.96 -4.05 -14.13
N ALA A 160 14.71 -3.86 -15.22
CA ALA A 160 14.61 -2.67 -16.06
C ALA A 160 13.22 -2.56 -16.72
N ALA A 161 12.68 -3.65 -17.26
CA ALA A 161 11.35 -3.71 -17.85
C ALA A 161 10.26 -3.39 -16.81
N TYR A 162 10.39 -3.92 -15.59
CA TYR A 162 9.43 -3.65 -14.54
C TYR A 162 9.46 -2.18 -14.10
N TRP A 163 10.65 -1.60 -13.92
CA TRP A 163 10.79 -0.18 -13.65
C TRP A 163 10.19 0.69 -14.75
N LYS A 164 10.37 0.32 -16.02
CA LYS A 164 9.75 1.02 -17.15
C LYS A 164 8.22 1.06 -17.01
N GLU A 165 7.60 -0.05 -16.64
CA GLU A 165 6.15 -0.10 -16.41
C GLU A 165 5.73 0.69 -15.18
N VAL A 166 6.46 0.63 -14.07
CA VAL A 166 6.17 1.45 -12.87
C VAL A 166 6.24 2.94 -13.20
N ILE A 167 7.31 3.37 -13.88
CA ILE A 167 7.49 4.77 -14.33
C ILE A 167 6.30 5.19 -15.19
N ARG A 168 5.93 4.37 -16.17
CA ARG A 168 4.79 4.64 -17.05
C ARG A 168 3.49 4.74 -16.25
N ILE A 169 3.17 3.76 -15.40
CA ILE A 169 1.90 3.70 -14.65
C ILE A 169 1.77 4.88 -13.69
N MET A 170 2.84 5.16 -12.93
CA MET A 170 2.87 6.26 -11.97
C MET A 170 3.09 7.63 -12.62
N ARG A 171 3.42 7.67 -13.92
CA ARG A 171 3.74 8.87 -14.71
C ARG A 171 4.99 9.61 -14.24
N LEU A 172 5.97 8.88 -13.71
CA LEU A 172 7.21 9.45 -13.15
C LEU A 172 8.09 10.09 -14.25
N ASP A 173 7.87 9.73 -15.50
CA ASP A 173 8.51 10.29 -16.69
C ASP A 173 8.04 11.72 -17.02
N LEU A 174 6.90 12.18 -16.49
CA LEU A 174 6.44 13.56 -16.64
C LEU A 174 7.22 14.51 -15.74
N ASP A 175 7.40 15.77 -16.17
CA ASP A 175 8.07 16.80 -15.37
C ASP A 175 7.40 16.99 -14.00
N ASP A 176 6.07 17.11 -14.00
CA ASP A 176 5.24 17.21 -12.79
C ASP A 176 4.17 16.08 -12.78
N PRO A 177 4.47 14.94 -12.17
CA PRO A 177 3.52 13.84 -12.05
C PRO A 177 2.36 14.19 -11.10
N VAL A 178 2.57 15.06 -10.10
CA VAL A 178 1.52 15.49 -9.16
C VAL A 178 0.44 16.26 -9.91
N LEU A 179 0.82 17.18 -10.80
CA LEU A 179 -0.13 17.92 -11.64
C LEU A 179 -0.96 17.00 -12.52
N PHE A 180 -0.35 15.98 -13.13
CA PHE A 180 -1.07 14.98 -13.91
C PHE A 180 -2.15 14.28 -13.08
N TRP A 181 -1.77 13.78 -11.88
CA TRP A 181 -2.70 13.05 -11.02
C TRP A 181 -3.79 13.95 -10.44
N LYS A 182 -3.49 15.21 -10.14
CA LYS A 182 -4.48 16.21 -9.73
C LYS A 182 -5.57 16.41 -10.79
N GLU A 183 -5.18 16.56 -12.06
CA GLU A 183 -6.14 16.71 -13.16
C GLU A 183 -6.91 15.40 -13.42
N LYS A 184 -6.24 14.25 -13.28
CA LYS A 184 -6.90 12.94 -13.38
C LYS A 184 -7.98 12.77 -12.31
N PHE A 185 -7.68 13.10 -11.05
CA PHE A 185 -8.66 13.05 -9.95
C PHE A 185 -9.84 14.01 -10.16
N ARG A 186 -9.60 15.19 -10.72
CA ARG A 186 -10.69 16.12 -11.08
C ARG A 186 -11.67 15.48 -12.07
N LYS A 187 -11.16 14.86 -13.15
CA LYS A 187 -12.00 14.16 -14.15
C LYS A 187 -12.71 12.93 -13.57
N ASP A 188 -12.03 12.19 -12.69
CA ASP A 188 -12.62 11.03 -12.03
C ASP A 188 -13.76 11.44 -11.08
N ALA A 189 -13.62 12.57 -10.37
CA ALA A 189 -14.69 13.12 -9.53
C ALA A 189 -15.93 13.52 -10.35
N GLU A 190 -15.75 14.13 -11.52
CA GLU A 190 -16.84 14.45 -12.45
C GLU A 190 -17.56 13.17 -12.91
N ARG A 191 -16.80 12.14 -13.29
CA ARG A 191 -17.35 10.85 -13.70
C ARG A 191 -18.07 10.14 -12.55
N SER A 192 -17.50 10.18 -11.35
CA SER A 192 -18.13 9.62 -10.15
C SER A 192 -19.46 10.30 -9.87
N LYS A 193 -19.50 11.63 -9.90
CA LYS A 193 -20.74 12.41 -9.70
C LYS A 193 -21.80 12.06 -10.74
N TYR A 194 -21.41 11.92 -12.01
CA TYR A 194 -22.31 11.47 -13.07
C TYR A 194 -22.88 10.08 -12.78
N LEU A 195 -22.03 9.10 -12.46
CA LEU A 195 -22.45 7.73 -12.19
C LEU A 195 -23.34 7.62 -10.94
N THR A 196 -23.02 8.34 -9.86
CA THR A 196 -23.87 8.43 -8.67
C THR A 196 -25.23 9.03 -9.00
N GLY A 197 -25.28 10.05 -9.86
CA GLY A 197 -26.52 10.70 -10.30
C GLY A 197 -27.43 9.80 -11.15
N LEU A 198 -26.92 8.72 -11.75
CA LEU A 198 -27.76 7.74 -12.45
C LEU A 198 -28.62 6.91 -11.49
N ALA A 199 -28.22 6.82 -10.21
CA ALA A 199 -28.89 6.03 -9.17
C ALA A 199 -29.35 4.63 -9.65
N PRO A 200 -28.47 3.81 -10.28
CA PRO A 200 -28.88 2.53 -10.82
C PRO A 200 -29.17 1.54 -9.70
N GLU A 201 -30.20 0.71 -9.87
CA GLU A 201 -30.49 -0.40 -8.94
C GLU A 201 -29.43 -1.51 -9.04
N TYR A 202 -28.81 -1.68 -10.21
CA TYR A 202 -27.81 -2.70 -10.46
C TYR A 202 -26.87 -2.34 -11.62
N ILE A 203 -25.73 -3.03 -11.70
CA ILE A 203 -24.83 -3.05 -12.85
C ILE A 203 -24.83 -4.48 -13.43
N GLU A 204 -24.98 -4.59 -14.75
CA GLU A 204 -24.93 -5.85 -15.48
C GLU A 204 -23.61 -5.96 -16.26
N PHE A 205 -22.85 -7.01 -16.00
CA PHE A 205 -21.59 -7.32 -16.66
C PHE A 205 -21.81 -8.49 -17.62
N LYS A 206 -21.57 -8.27 -18.92
CA LYS A 206 -21.67 -9.30 -19.97
C LYS A 206 -20.38 -9.42 -20.78
N GLY A 207 -19.92 -10.66 -20.96
CA GLY A 207 -18.73 -11.00 -21.74
C GLY A 207 -18.52 -12.51 -21.82
N PRO A 208 -17.47 -12.98 -22.50
CA PRO A 208 -17.16 -14.40 -22.59
C PRO A 208 -17.02 -15.04 -21.20
N GLY A 209 -17.92 -15.96 -20.85
CA GLY A 209 -17.95 -16.62 -19.55
C GLY A 209 -18.42 -15.76 -18.39
N THR A 210 -19.00 -14.58 -18.64
CA THR A 210 -19.56 -13.69 -17.60
C THR A 210 -20.94 -13.20 -18.00
N ASP A 211 -21.93 -13.53 -17.19
CA ASP A 211 -23.26 -12.92 -17.18
C ASP A 211 -23.63 -12.69 -15.72
N LEU A 212 -23.36 -11.48 -15.22
CA LEU A 212 -23.42 -11.15 -13.79
C LEU A 212 -24.18 -9.86 -13.57
N LYS A 213 -25.16 -9.91 -12.66
CA LYS A 213 -25.92 -8.75 -12.21
C LYS A 213 -25.57 -8.45 -10.76
N VAL A 214 -25.08 -7.24 -10.48
CA VAL A 214 -24.68 -6.78 -9.15
C VAL A 214 -25.59 -5.65 -8.70
N GLY A 215 -26.38 -5.88 -7.64
CA GLY A 215 -27.22 -4.85 -7.04
C GLY A 215 -26.38 -3.77 -6.35
N ILE A 216 -26.80 -2.51 -6.47
CA ILE A 216 -26.18 -1.38 -5.79
C ILE A 216 -26.88 -1.14 -4.46
N ASN A 217 -26.10 -0.93 -3.39
CA ASN A 217 -26.67 -0.61 -2.08
C ASN A 217 -27.32 0.79 -2.14
N PRO A 218 -28.63 0.93 -1.83
CA PRO A 218 -29.33 2.21 -1.89
C PRO A 218 -28.98 3.17 -0.74
N HIS A 219 -28.16 2.74 0.24
CA HIS A 219 -27.81 3.50 1.44
C HIS A 219 -26.36 4.03 1.44
N VAL A 220 -25.76 4.23 0.26
CA VAL A 220 -24.40 4.79 0.11
C VAL A 220 -24.46 6.27 -0.20
#